data_AF-A0A0F3MC45-F1
#
_entry.id   AF-A0A0F3MC45-F1
#
_cell.length_a   1.000
_cell.length_b   1.000
_cell.length_c   1.000
_cell.angle_alpha   90.00
_cell.angle_beta   90.00
_cell.angle_gamma   90.00
#
_symmetry.space_group_name_H-M   'P 1'
#
loop_
_entity.id
_entity.type
_entity.pdbx_description
1 polymer ?
#
loop_
_entity_poly.entity_id
_entity_poly.type
_entity_poly.pdbx_seq_one_letter_code
_entity_poly.pdbx_strand_id
1 'polypeptide(L)'
;MFKITIFVSIHKICQYNNINFMCSFKNKKIFLLDGYPFIFRGYFVNQDLTSHNGTPIGGVYGFTTMIMNIINEFNPEYMVVVFDTGLDNFRHKIYPEYKSHRPELPSDLKMQFPLVREIVKYLNISAIEIEGVEADDVIASLANKFGKASDEIIIVSSDKDLLQLVNNKVYIYDPIKKQYIREKETIEKLGVRPSQVRDFCH
;
A
#
# COMPACT_ATOMS: atom_id res chain seq x y z
N MET A 1 -11.37 21.33 3.98
CA MET A 1 -11.32 20.64 2.67
C MET A 1 -9.89 20.13 2.49
N PHE A 2 -9.67 18.83 2.67
CA PHE A 2 -8.33 18.22 2.58
C PHE A 2 -7.82 18.36 1.14
N LYS A 3 -6.71 19.09 0.93
CA LYS A 3 -6.03 19.18 -0.36
C LYS A 3 -5.11 17.96 -0.52
N ILE A 4 -5.69 16.78 -0.68
CA ILE A 4 -4.93 15.65 -1.24
C ILE A 4 -4.88 15.92 -2.74
N THR A 5 -3.70 16.22 -3.25
CA THR A 5 -3.54 16.54 -4.66
C THR A 5 -3.59 15.23 -5.44
N ILE A 6 -4.60 15.18 -6.30
CA ILE A 6 -4.95 14.08 -7.21
C ILE A 6 -3.68 13.57 -7.91
N PHE A 7 -3.34 12.28 -7.71
CA PHE A 7 -2.50 11.63 -8.69
C PHE A 7 -3.33 11.43 -9.94
N VAL A 8 -2.89 12.13 -10.95
CA VAL A 8 -3.44 12.08 -12.28
C VAL A 8 -3.36 10.63 -12.75
N SER A 9 -4.49 10.08 -13.23
CA SER A 9 -4.61 8.74 -13.81
C SER A 9 -3.34 8.34 -14.57
N ILE A 10 -2.86 7.09 -14.43
CA ILE A 10 -1.60 6.57 -15.01
C ILE A 10 -1.39 7.03 -16.46
N HIS A 11 -2.49 7.17 -17.22
CA HIS A 11 -2.53 7.72 -18.57
C HIS A 11 -1.92 9.13 -18.73
N LYS A 12 -2.15 10.06 -17.79
CA LYS A 12 -1.58 11.42 -17.82
C LYS A 12 -0.15 11.47 -17.29
N ILE A 13 0.29 10.55 -16.41
CA ILE A 13 1.71 10.46 -16.02
C ILE A 13 2.59 10.14 -17.24
N CYS A 14 2.11 9.30 -18.15
CA CYS A 14 2.79 9.02 -19.42
C CYS A 14 2.83 10.24 -20.38
N GLN A 15 1.98 11.25 -20.19
CA GLN A 15 1.96 12.47 -21.00
C GLN A 15 2.89 13.58 -20.47
N TYR A 16 3.40 13.46 -19.24
CA TYR A 16 4.41 14.39 -18.74
C TYR A 16 5.78 14.02 -19.31
N ASN A 17 6.41 14.94 -20.03
CA ASN A 17 7.84 14.83 -20.32
C ASN A 17 8.62 14.70 -19.00
N ASN A 18 9.67 13.85 -18.98
CA ASN A 18 10.44 13.50 -17.78
C ASN A 18 10.88 14.71 -16.93
N ILE A 19 11.19 15.84 -17.57
CA ILE A 19 11.61 17.08 -16.89
C ILE A 19 10.46 17.69 -16.06
N ASN A 20 9.26 17.80 -16.62
CA ASN A 20 8.10 18.36 -15.92
C ASN A 20 7.64 17.43 -14.80
N PHE A 21 7.73 16.12 -15.01
CA PHE A 21 7.47 15.12 -13.97
C PHE A 21 8.44 15.28 -12.79
N MET A 22 9.75 15.38 -13.04
CA MET A 22 10.76 15.56 -11.99
C MET A 22 10.58 16.86 -11.21
N CYS A 23 10.29 17.98 -11.88
CA CYS A 23 10.07 19.26 -11.19
C CYS A 23 8.81 19.26 -10.32
N SER A 24 7.75 18.54 -10.71
CA SER A 24 6.47 18.52 -9.99
C SER A 24 6.55 17.85 -8.62
N PHE A 25 7.49 16.91 -8.43
CA PHE A 25 7.62 16.13 -7.20
C PHE A 25 8.87 16.43 -6.38
N LYS A 26 9.72 17.36 -6.84
CA LYS A 26 10.90 17.80 -6.11
C LYS A 26 10.52 18.37 -4.74
N ASN A 27 11.21 17.98 -3.67
CA ASN A 27 10.87 18.35 -2.29
C ASN A 27 9.51 17.86 -1.79
N LYS A 28 8.92 16.84 -2.45
CA LYS A 28 7.65 16.24 -2.02
C LYS A 28 7.85 14.85 -1.41
N LYS A 29 6.97 14.52 -0.47
CA LYS A 29 6.83 13.18 0.10
C LYS A 29 5.66 12.47 -0.57
N ILE A 30 5.86 11.22 -0.96
CA ILE A 30 4.82 10.39 -1.57
C ILE A 30 4.57 9.17 -0.70
N PHE A 31 3.30 8.97 -0.33
CA PHE A 31 2.86 7.82 0.44
C PHE A 31 2.33 6.74 -0.48
N LEU A 32 2.86 5.53 -0.38
CA LEU A 32 2.39 4.34 -1.10
C LEU A 32 1.83 3.36 -0.08
N LEU A 33 0.51 3.18 -0.03
CA LEU A 33 -0.16 2.32 0.93
C LEU A 33 -0.48 0.97 0.29
N ASP A 34 -0.04 -0.11 0.94
CA ASP A 34 -0.52 -1.46 0.63
C ASP A 34 -1.90 -1.68 1.29
N GLY A 35 -2.98 -1.67 0.52
CA GLY A 35 -4.32 -1.66 1.07
C GLY A 35 -4.77 -2.99 1.69
N TYR A 36 -4.33 -4.12 1.14
CA TYR A 36 -4.91 -5.43 1.46
C TYR A 36 -4.66 -5.86 2.92
N PRO A 37 -3.41 -5.85 3.45
CA PRO A 37 -3.14 -6.25 4.82
C PRO A 37 -3.94 -5.45 5.86
N PHE A 38 -4.20 -4.16 5.61
CA PHE A 38 -4.95 -3.31 6.53
C PHE A 38 -6.45 -3.60 6.55
N ILE A 39 -7.04 -3.95 5.41
CA ILE A 39 -8.45 -4.37 5.36
C ILE A 39 -8.64 -5.68 6.14
N PHE A 40 -7.75 -6.66 5.93
CA PHE A 40 -7.79 -7.93 6.63
C PHE A 40 -7.61 -7.74 8.14
N ARG A 41 -6.63 -6.95 8.54
CA ARG A 41 -6.41 -6.64 9.95
C ARG A 41 -7.65 -5.97 10.55
N GLY A 42 -8.20 -4.97 9.88
CA GLY A 42 -9.42 -4.29 10.32
C GLY A 42 -10.57 -5.26 10.52
N TYR A 43 -10.72 -6.22 9.60
CA TYR A 43 -11.70 -7.28 9.68
C TYR A 43 -11.50 -8.17 10.90
N PHE A 44 -10.31 -8.74 11.11
CA PHE A 44 -10.04 -9.63 12.25
C PHE A 44 -10.13 -8.92 13.61
N VAL A 45 -9.80 -7.63 13.67
CA VAL A 45 -9.91 -6.85 14.91
C VAL A 45 -11.36 -6.47 15.22
N ASN A 46 -12.18 -6.23 14.19
CA ASN A 46 -13.54 -5.71 14.33
C ASN A 46 -14.58 -6.66 13.70
N GLN A 47 -14.45 -7.97 13.90
CA GLN A 47 -15.28 -8.98 13.22
C GLN A 47 -16.79 -8.78 13.47
N ASP A 48 -17.15 -8.37 14.69
CA ASP A 48 -18.55 -8.19 15.10
C ASP A 48 -19.15 -6.84 14.68
N LEU A 49 -18.34 -5.96 14.06
CA LEU A 49 -18.79 -4.63 13.69
C LEU A 49 -19.65 -4.67 12.43
N THR A 50 -20.92 -4.30 12.61
CA THR A 50 -21.93 -4.24 11.56
C THR A 50 -22.51 -2.84 11.42
N SER A 51 -22.94 -2.51 10.20
CA SER A 51 -23.74 -1.31 9.93
C SER A 51 -25.16 -1.47 10.48
N HIS A 52 -25.93 -0.38 10.52
CA HIS A 52 -27.32 -0.36 10.98
C HIS A 52 -28.24 -1.35 10.25
N ASN A 53 -27.87 -1.76 9.03
CA ASN A 53 -28.59 -2.73 8.20
C ASN A 53 -28.06 -4.17 8.33
N GLY A 54 -27.14 -4.43 9.27
CA GLY A 54 -26.53 -5.74 9.50
C GLY A 54 -25.36 -6.09 8.58
N THR A 55 -24.95 -5.19 7.67
CA THR A 55 -23.79 -5.44 6.79
C THR A 55 -22.48 -5.42 7.61
N PRO A 56 -21.63 -6.45 7.53
CA PRO A 56 -20.31 -6.43 8.18
C PRO A 56 -19.43 -5.31 7.60
N ILE A 57 -18.84 -4.49 8.48
CA ILE A 57 -18.02 -3.33 8.09
C ILE A 57 -16.69 -3.23 8.86
N GLY A 58 -16.30 -4.27 9.61
CA GLY A 58 -15.08 -4.26 10.42
C GLY A 58 -13.81 -3.92 9.66
N GLY A 59 -13.61 -4.52 8.48
CA GLY A 59 -12.49 -4.24 7.58
C GLY A 59 -12.54 -2.82 7.01
N VAL A 60 -13.72 -2.38 6.59
CA VAL A 60 -13.95 -1.00 6.11
C VAL A 60 -13.59 0.02 7.18
N TYR A 61 -14.07 -0.19 8.40
CA TYR A 61 -13.82 0.68 9.54
C TYR A 61 -12.33 0.73 9.89
N GLY A 62 -11.70 -0.44 10.09
CA GLY A 62 -10.28 -0.50 10.45
C GLY A 62 -9.36 0.14 9.41
N PHE A 63 -9.62 -0.12 8.12
CA PHE A 63 -8.89 0.52 7.03
C PHE A 63 -9.07 2.04 7.03
N THR A 64 -10.31 2.52 7.16
CA THR A 64 -10.62 3.96 7.16
C THR A 64 -9.97 4.66 8.34
N THR A 65 -10.05 4.09 9.54
CA THR A 65 -9.39 4.63 10.74
C THR A 65 -7.89 4.76 10.54
N MET A 66 -7.25 3.74 9.95
CA MET A 66 -5.81 3.79 9.67
C MET A 66 -5.47 4.89 8.65
N ILE A 67 -6.23 5.03 7.55
CA ILE A 67 -6.01 6.14 6.59
C ILE A 67 -6.15 7.48 7.31
N MET A 68 -7.19 7.66 8.11
CA MET A 68 -7.42 8.91 8.83
C MET A 68 -6.28 9.22 9.81
N ASN A 69 -5.73 8.21 10.49
CA ASN A 69 -4.57 8.38 11.36
C ASN A 69 -3.34 8.86 10.57
N ILE A 70 -3.06 8.27 9.40
CA ILE A 70 -1.95 8.69 8.53
C ILE A 70 -2.16 10.12 8.04
N ILE A 71 -3.39 10.47 7.64
CA ILE A 71 -3.73 11.82 7.20
C ILE A 71 -3.51 12.83 8.34
N ASN A 72 -3.97 12.52 9.55
CA ASN A 72 -3.85 13.41 10.70
C ASN A 72 -2.40 13.54 11.18
N GLU A 73 -1.61 12.47 11.13
CA GLU A 73 -0.22 12.44 11.60
C GLU A 73 0.74 13.10 10.61
N PHE A 74 0.57 12.84 9.32
CA PHE A 74 1.55 13.25 8.29
C PHE A 74 1.06 14.35 7.35
N ASN A 75 -0.24 14.63 7.31
CA ASN A 75 -0.88 15.55 6.37
C ASN A 75 -0.33 15.41 4.93
N PRO A 76 -0.44 14.20 4.33
CA PRO A 76 0.23 13.85 3.10
C PRO A 76 -0.35 14.65 1.92
N GLU A 77 0.54 15.28 1.14
CA GLU A 77 0.14 15.97 -0.10
C GLU A 77 -0.15 14.97 -1.23
N TYR A 78 0.57 13.84 -1.25
CA TYR A 78 0.46 12.78 -2.24
C TYR A 78 0.35 11.41 -1.55
N MET A 79 -0.74 10.71 -1.82
CA MET A 79 -0.99 9.37 -1.33
C MET A 79 -1.62 8.52 -2.43
N VAL A 80 -1.11 7.29 -2.57
CA VAL A 80 -1.63 6.28 -3.48
C VAL A 80 -1.88 5.01 -2.68
N VAL A 81 -3.09 4.46 -2.81
CA VAL A 81 -3.44 3.13 -2.31
C VAL A 81 -3.27 2.13 -3.43
N VAL A 82 -2.55 1.05 -3.18
CA VAL A 82 -2.43 -0.08 -4.09
C VAL A 82 -3.28 -1.22 -3.56
N PHE A 83 -4.18 -1.72 -4.41
CA PHE A 83 -4.97 -2.91 -4.11
C PHE A 83 -4.43 -4.09 -4.91
N ASP A 84 -4.36 -5.25 -4.24
CA ASP A 84 -4.18 -6.53 -4.92
C ASP A 84 -5.50 -6.89 -5.63
N THR A 85 -5.39 -7.44 -6.84
CA THR A 85 -6.58 -7.85 -7.61
C THR A 85 -7.20 -9.13 -7.08
N GLY A 86 -6.48 -9.89 -6.24
CA GLY A 86 -7.02 -11.07 -5.56
C GLY A 86 -7.50 -12.19 -6.48
N LEU A 87 -7.38 -12.01 -7.80
CA LEU A 87 -7.62 -13.00 -8.85
C LEU A 87 -6.30 -13.67 -9.18
N ASP A 88 -6.36 -14.84 -9.82
CA ASP A 88 -5.19 -15.67 -10.04
C ASP A 88 -4.06 -14.96 -10.80
N ASN A 89 -3.12 -14.39 -10.04
CA ASN A 89 -1.95 -13.70 -10.56
C ASN A 89 -1.14 -14.65 -11.45
N PHE A 90 -0.44 -14.13 -12.46
CA PHE A 90 0.28 -14.95 -13.46
C PHE A 90 1.30 -15.93 -12.83
N ARG A 91 1.79 -15.63 -11.61
CA ARG A 91 2.62 -16.53 -10.78
C ARG A 91 1.87 -17.76 -10.26
N HIS A 92 0.54 -17.70 -10.05
CA HIS A 92 -0.31 -18.82 -9.61
C HIS A 92 -0.40 -19.94 -10.66
N LYS A 93 -0.28 -19.60 -11.95
CA LYS A 93 -0.25 -20.60 -13.04
C LYS A 93 1.05 -21.39 -13.13
N ILE A 94 2.14 -20.86 -12.57
CA ILE A 94 3.49 -21.44 -12.73
C ILE A 94 3.91 -22.24 -11.47
N TYR A 95 3.36 -21.92 -10.29
CA TYR A 95 3.61 -22.67 -9.04
C TYR A 95 2.31 -22.91 -8.24
N PRO A 96 1.58 -24.02 -8.53
CA PRO A 96 0.33 -24.38 -7.83
C PRO A 96 0.51 -24.64 -6.33
N GLU A 97 1.71 -25.03 -5.91
CA GLU A 97 2.00 -25.49 -4.54
C GLU A 97 2.26 -24.33 -3.56
N TYR A 98 2.51 -23.11 -4.04
CA TYR A 98 2.94 -21.98 -3.21
C TYR A 98 1.82 -21.36 -2.35
N LYS A 99 0.54 -21.65 -2.63
CA LYS A 99 -0.61 -21.15 -1.84
C LYS A 99 -1.73 -22.18 -1.61
N SER A 100 -1.42 -23.47 -1.66
CA SER A 100 -2.36 -24.58 -1.34
C SER A 100 -2.98 -24.54 0.07
N HIS A 101 -2.47 -23.68 0.96
CA HIS A 101 -2.94 -23.50 2.33
C HIS A 101 -3.58 -22.14 2.62
N ARG A 102 -3.82 -21.26 1.62
CA ARG A 102 -4.49 -19.98 1.89
C ARG A 102 -5.99 -20.27 2.08
N PRO A 103 -6.56 -20.10 3.29
CA PRO A 103 -7.99 -20.33 3.49
C PRO A 103 -8.79 -19.41 2.56
N GLU A 104 -9.88 -19.92 2.01
CA GLU A 104 -10.79 -19.12 1.19
C GLU A 104 -11.22 -17.88 1.97
N LEU A 105 -11.22 -16.73 1.29
CA LEU A 105 -11.61 -15.49 1.92
C LEU A 105 -13.07 -15.56 2.41
N PRO A 106 -13.32 -15.25 3.69
CA PRO A 106 -14.68 -15.15 4.22
C PRO A 106 -15.56 -14.25 3.34
N SER A 107 -16.79 -14.69 3.08
CA SER A 107 -17.70 -14.01 2.15
C SER A 107 -18.08 -12.59 2.61
N ASP A 108 -18.19 -12.40 3.93
CA ASP A 108 -18.37 -11.12 4.62
C ASP A 108 -17.18 -10.16 4.44
N LEU A 109 -15.96 -10.67 4.36
CA LEU A 109 -14.79 -9.87 4.01
C LEU A 109 -14.80 -9.48 2.53
N LYS A 110 -15.16 -10.41 1.63
CA LYS A 110 -15.24 -10.13 0.19
C LYS A 110 -16.20 -8.97 -0.13
N MET A 111 -17.34 -8.91 0.56
CA MET A 111 -18.33 -7.83 0.40
C MET A 111 -17.82 -6.44 0.82
N GLN A 112 -16.74 -6.37 1.61
CA GLN A 112 -16.20 -5.11 2.11
C GLN A 112 -15.22 -4.44 1.13
N PHE A 113 -14.57 -5.19 0.22
CA PHE A 113 -13.62 -4.59 -0.71
C PHE A 113 -14.21 -3.48 -1.61
N PRO A 114 -15.43 -3.64 -2.20
CA PRO A 114 -16.06 -2.55 -2.95
C PRO A 114 -16.30 -1.30 -2.08
N LEU A 115 -16.70 -1.47 -0.82
CA LEU A 115 -16.93 -0.37 0.11
C LEU A 115 -15.62 0.39 0.41
N VAL A 116 -14.52 -0.33 0.59
CA VAL A 116 -13.19 0.28 0.78
C VAL A 116 -12.78 1.11 -0.44
N ARG A 117 -12.99 0.60 -1.66
CA ARG A 117 -12.70 1.36 -2.89
C ARG A 117 -13.51 2.65 -2.97
N GLU A 118 -14.79 2.60 -2.62
CA GLU A 118 -15.64 3.80 -2.56
C GLU A 118 -15.13 4.80 -1.51
N ILE A 119 -14.70 4.37 -0.32
CA ILE A 119 -14.12 5.27 0.68
C ILE A 119 -12.86 5.96 0.17
N VAL A 120 -11.93 5.21 -0.44
CA VAL A 120 -10.70 5.78 -1.00
C VAL A 120 -11.03 6.86 -2.05
N LYS A 121 -12.03 6.60 -2.90
CA LYS A 121 -12.55 7.55 -3.87
C LYS A 121 -13.17 8.78 -3.21
N TYR A 122 -13.99 8.63 -2.17
CA TYR A 122 -14.58 9.74 -1.43
C TYR A 122 -13.55 10.61 -0.70
N LEU A 123 -12.46 9.99 -0.22
CA LEU A 123 -11.32 10.70 0.37
C LEU A 123 -10.45 11.39 -0.69
N ASN A 124 -10.78 11.26 -1.97
CA ASN A 124 -10.01 11.79 -3.10
C ASN A 124 -8.55 11.27 -3.11
N ILE A 125 -8.36 10.04 -2.63
CA ILE A 125 -7.08 9.34 -2.65
C ILE A 125 -7.01 8.51 -3.94
N SER A 126 -5.84 8.46 -4.57
CA SER A 126 -5.66 7.68 -5.80
C SER A 126 -5.55 6.20 -5.45
N ALA A 127 -6.34 5.36 -6.13
CA ALA A 127 -6.26 3.91 -6.03
C ALA A 127 -5.66 3.34 -7.32
N ILE A 128 -4.75 2.38 -7.19
CA ILE A 128 -4.19 1.60 -8.30
C ILE A 128 -4.45 0.12 -8.05
N GLU A 129 -4.99 -0.54 -9.06
CA GLU A 129 -5.28 -1.95 -9.07
C GLU A 129 -5.01 -2.43 -10.50
N ILE A 130 -4.11 -3.39 -10.68
CA ILE A 130 -3.68 -3.89 -11.99
C ILE A 130 -3.91 -5.39 -12.04
N GLU A 131 -4.71 -5.84 -13.01
CA GLU A 131 -5.04 -7.24 -13.19
C GLU A 131 -3.80 -8.11 -13.40
N GLY A 132 -3.66 -9.15 -12.57
CA GLY A 132 -2.59 -10.13 -12.66
C GLY A 132 -1.22 -9.66 -12.15
N VAL A 133 -1.14 -8.48 -11.52
CA VAL A 133 0.08 -7.93 -10.93
C VAL A 133 -0.10 -7.79 -9.43
N GLU A 134 0.89 -8.27 -8.66
CA GLU A 134 0.88 -8.18 -7.20
C GLU A 134 1.06 -6.74 -6.73
N ALA A 135 0.42 -6.39 -5.61
CA ALA A 135 0.52 -5.05 -5.03
C ALA A 135 1.98 -4.66 -4.76
N ASP A 136 2.80 -5.61 -4.32
CA ASP A 136 4.23 -5.39 -4.04
C ASP A 136 5.02 -4.99 -5.30
N ASP A 137 4.76 -5.65 -6.44
CA ASP A 137 5.40 -5.33 -7.72
C ASP A 137 4.97 -3.93 -8.23
N VAL A 138 3.71 -3.58 -8.00
CA VAL A 138 3.20 -2.22 -8.31
C VAL A 138 3.87 -1.18 -7.40
N ILE A 139 3.92 -1.43 -6.09
CA ILE A 139 4.57 -0.54 -5.12
C ILE A 139 6.06 -0.35 -5.47
N ALA A 140 6.77 -1.43 -5.77
CA ALA A 140 8.17 -1.39 -6.20
C ALA A 140 8.35 -0.53 -7.46
N SER A 141 7.46 -0.71 -8.46
CA SER A 141 7.49 0.05 -9.70
C SER A 141 7.23 1.55 -9.47
N LEU A 142 6.25 1.89 -8.63
CA LEU A 142 5.94 3.26 -8.26
C LEU A 142 7.08 3.88 -7.44
N ALA A 143 7.65 3.15 -6.49
CA ALA A 143 8.76 3.63 -5.67
C ALA A 143 10.00 3.93 -6.53
N ASN A 144 10.33 3.07 -7.50
CA ASN A 144 11.44 3.33 -8.43
C ASN A 144 11.15 4.54 -9.34
N LYS A 145 9.92 4.64 -9.86
CA LYS A 145 9.53 5.76 -10.74
C LYS A 145 9.56 7.10 -10.01
N PHE A 146 8.98 7.15 -8.82
CA PHE A 146 8.89 8.38 -8.03
C PHE A 146 10.19 8.71 -7.31
N GLY A 147 11.00 7.74 -6.89
CA GLY A 147 12.24 8.01 -6.15
C GLY A 147 13.28 8.79 -6.96
N LYS A 148 13.15 8.77 -8.29
CA LYS A 148 13.93 9.61 -9.21
C LYS A 148 13.48 11.07 -9.23
N ALA A 149 12.22 11.34 -8.89
CA ALA A 149 11.58 12.66 -8.98
C ALA A 149 11.30 13.30 -7.61
N SER A 150 11.07 12.50 -6.57
CA SER A 150 10.75 12.94 -5.22
C SER A 150 11.94 12.85 -4.26
N ASP A 151 11.79 13.52 -3.12
CA ASP A 151 12.79 13.53 -2.06
C ASP A 151 12.63 12.33 -1.13
N GLU A 152 11.39 11.94 -0.86
CA GLU A 152 11.06 10.87 0.09
C GLU A 152 9.84 10.07 -0.38
N ILE A 153 9.95 8.75 -0.31
CA ILE A 153 8.84 7.82 -0.51
C ILE A 153 8.64 7.06 0.80
N ILE A 154 7.39 7.05 1.26
CA ILE A 154 6.98 6.33 2.47
C ILE A 154 6.03 5.23 2.03
N ILE A 155 6.52 4.00 2.07
CA ILE A 155 5.70 2.81 1.87
C ILE A 155 5.04 2.50 3.20
N VAL A 156 3.71 2.53 3.24
CA VAL A 156 2.95 2.19 4.42
C VAL A 156 2.50 0.74 4.27
N SER A 157 3.20 -0.14 4.98
CA SER A 157 2.90 -1.58 5.03
C SER A 157 3.48 -2.19 6.29
N SER A 158 2.93 -3.33 6.69
CA SER A 158 3.51 -4.21 7.72
C SER A 158 4.26 -5.40 7.11
N ASP A 159 4.30 -5.52 5.78
CA ASP A 159 4.98 -6.61 5.10
C ASP A 159 6.50 -6.47 5.18
N LYS A 160 7.17 -7.57 5.53
CA LYS A 160 8.62 -7.63 5.62
C LYS A 160 9.26 -7.79 4.24
N ASP A 161 8.55 -8.32 3.26
CA ASP A 161 9.10 -8.54 1.92
C ASP A 161 9.36 -7.21 1.21
N LEU A 162 8.58 -6.17 1.54
CA LEU A 162 8.79 -4.82 1.04
C LEU A 162 10.05 -4.15 1.61
N LEU A 163 10.65 -4.68 2.69
CA LEU A 163 11.89 -4.12 3.26
C LEU A 163 13.04 -4.12 2.26
N GLN A 164 12.98 -4.98 1.23
CA GLN A 164 13.95 -4.98 0.13
C GLN A 164 14.01 -3.65 -0.64
N LEU A 165 12.92 -2.86 -0.62
CA LEU A 165 12.83 -1.57 -1.33
C LEU A 165 13.44 -0.41 -0.54
N VAL A 166 13.74 -0.61 0.75
CA VAL A 166 14.27 0.43 1.64
C VAL A 166 15.63 0.90 1.16
N ASN A 167 15.80 2.21 1.04
CA ASN A 167 17.07 2.84 0.66
C ASN A 167 17.14 4.26 1.25
N ASN A 168 18.07 5.09 0.75
CA ASN A 168 18.26 6.46 1.23
C ASN A 168 17.06 7.39 1.02
N LYS A 169 16.14 7.08 0.09
CA LYS A 169 14.93 7.86 -0.22
C LYS A 169 13.62 7.11 0.03
N VAL A 170 13.66 5.79 0.09
CA VAL A 170 12.48 4.93 0.27
C VAL A 170 12.52 4.34 1.67
N TYR A 171 11.46 4.60 2.44
CA TYR A 171 11.32 4.11 3.82
C TYR A 171 10.02 3.34 3.97
N ILE A 172 9.95 2.44 4.95
CA ILE A 172 8.71 1.80 5.35
C ILE A 172 8.20 2.45 6.63
N TYR A 173 6.90 2.70 6.70
CA TYR A 173 6.19 3.07 7.92
C TYR A 173 5.20 1.98 8.29
N ASP A 174 5.38 1.38 9.46
CA ASP A 174 4.42 0.44 10.05
C ASP A 174 3.41 1.25 10.88
N PRO A 175 2.15 1.42 10.43
CA PRO A 175 1.16 2.24 11.12
C PRO A 175 0.65 1.60 12.42
N ILE A 176 0.92 0.31 12.64
CA ILE A 176 0.53 -0.41 13.86
C ILE A 176 1.54 -0.09 14.96
N LYS A 177 2.83 -0.22 14.65
CA LYS A 177 3.92 0.08 15.59
C LYS A 177 4.26 1.57 15.66
N LYS A 178 3.69 2.37 14.76
CA LYS A 178 4.00 3.79 14.55
C LYS A 178 5.51 4.01 14.40
N GLN A 179 6.14 3.15 13.61
CA GLN A 179 7.59 3.10 13.50
C GLN A 179 8.03 3.21 12.04
N TYR A 180 9.04 4.06 11.82
CA TYR A 180 9.80 4.08 10.58
C TYR A 180 10.85 2.98 10.57
N ILE A 181 10.96 2.31 9.43
CA ILE A 181 12.02 1.35 9.12
C ILE A 181 12.80 1.92 7.96
N ARG A 182 14.01 2.40 8.25
CA ARG A 182 14.99 2.87 7.26
C ARG A 182 16.11 1.83 7.17
N GLU A 183 17.12 2.10 6.37
CA GLU A 183 18.23 1.16 6.13
C GLU A 183 18.91 0.74 7.45
N LYS A 184 19.14 1.70 8.37
CA LYS A 184 19.75 1.44 9.67
C LYS A 184 18.90 0.48 10.50
N GLU A 185 17.60 0.76 10.64
CA GLU A 185 16.69 -0.09 11.40
C GLU A 185 16.47 -1.46 10.73
N THR A 186 16.64 -1.55 9.40
CA THR A 186 16.59 -2.83 8.68
C THR A 186 17.79 -3.71 9.06
N ILE A 187 18.99 -3.13 9.07
CA ILE A 187 20.21 -3.82 9.50
C ILE A 187 20.12 -4.21 10.98
N GLU A 188 19.62 -3.33 11.85
CA GLU A 188 19.47 -3.62 13.28
C GLU A 188 18.41 -4.70 13.57
N LYS A 189 17.31 -4.75 12.80
CA LYS A 189 16.23 -5.71 13.01
C LYS A 189 16.45 -7.07 12.35
N LEU A 190 17.00 -7.08 11.14
CA LEU A 190 17.14 -8.30 10.33
C LEU A 190 18.58 -8.79 10.26
N GLY A 191 19.57 -8.01 10.68
CA GLY A 191 20.99 -8.35 10.54
C GLY A 191 21.50 -8.32 9.10
N VAL A 192 20.66 -7.95 8.13
CA VAL A 192 20.96 -7.92 6.71
C VAL A 192 20.65 -6.54 6.11
N ARG A 193 21.36 -6.18 5.03
CA ARG A 193 21.03 -4.95 4.28
C ARG A 193 19.71 -5.13 3.54
N PRO A 194 18.95 -4.05 3.26
CA PRO A 194 17.74 -4.10 2.43
C PRO A 194 17.92 -4.91 1.14
N SER A 195 19.04 -4.71 0.45
CA SER A 195 19.37 -5.43 -0.80
C SER A 195 19.50 -6.95 -0.65
N GLN A 196 19.64 -7.47 0.57
CA GLN A 196 19.83 -8.89 0.88
C GLN A 196 18.57 -9.54 1.49
N VAL A 197 17.49 -8.76 1.72
CA VAL A 197 16.26 -9.26 2.36
C VAL A 197 15.61 -10.36 1.52
N ARG A 198 15.64 -10.24 0.19
CA ARG A 198 15.07 -11.22 -0.73
C ARG A 198 15.73 -12.61 -0.61
N ASP A 199 17.03 -12.65 -0.33
CA ASP A 199 17.78 -13.90 -0.17
C ASP A 199 17.65 -14.47 1.26
N PHE A 200 17.18 -13.66 2.22
CA PHE A 200 17.03 -14.04 3.64
C PHE A 200 15.64 -14.56 3.99
N CYS A 201 14.59 -14.13 3.28
CA CYS A 201 13.19 -14.52 3.54
C CYS A 201 12.76 -15.82 2.81
N HIS A 202 13.68 -16.58 2.22
CA HIS A 202 13.41 -17.85 1.51
C HIS A 202 14.11 -19.04 2.13
#